data_AF-A0A533XNF6-F1
#
_entry.id   AF-A0A533XNF6-F1
#
_cell.length_a   1.000
_cell.length_b   1.000
_cell.length_c   1.000
_cell.angle_alpha   90.00
_cell.angle_beta   90.00
_cell.angle_gamma   90.00
#
_symmetry.space_group_name_H-M   'P 1'
#
loop_
_entity.id
_entity.type
_entity.pdbx_description
1 polymer ?
#
loop_
_entity_poly.entity_id
_entity_poly.type
_entity_poly.pdbx_seq_one_letter_code
_entity_poly.pdbx_strand_id
1 'polypeptide(L)'
;MDHEQLEENLSLYALGALDPDSSSEMEQHLSAGCPECRILLRQYQATVTELPYALPSQAPPSALKSRIMAALSGPAASTASLGVDKPASPVPIPTAPPDLATPPASSWITLNLPEESLPQRPPGRKVLGAWQEQVRAASPPLAAALGALLLGVGGYAAYLYTTLEAERTATALDRAVAAKAKLEIADLKRQLEDKQAALTGATTETKRAVEALGTTHELLAR
;
A
#
# COMPACT_ATOMS: atom_id res chain seq x y z
N MET A 1 -6.44 9.26 -23.59
CA MET A 1 -5.23 8.42 -23.45
C MET A 1 -5.35 7.08 -24.17
N ASP A 2 -4.22 6.48 -24.48
CA ASP A 2 -4.12 5.12 -25.03
C ASP A 2 -4.24 4.09 -23.90
N HIS A 3 -4.66 2.86 -24.21
CA HIS A 3 -4.87 1.81 -23.20
C HIS A 3 -3.62 1.54 -22.34
N GLU A 4 -2.44 1.48 -22.95
CA GLU A 4 -1.16 1.21 -22.27
C GLU A 4 -0.83 2.27 -21.21
N GLN A 5 -1.07 3.55 -21.51
CA GLN A 5 -0.87 4.65 -20.56
C GLN A 5 -1.84 4.60 -19.37
N LEU A 6 -3.04 4.09 -19.60
CA LEU A 6 -4.03 3.91 -18.54
C LEU A 6 -3.72 2.67 -17.69
N GLU A 7 -3.20 1.61 -18.29
CA GLU A 7 -2.74 0.43 -17.57
C GLU A 7 -1.63 0.76 -16.58
N GLU A 8 -0.63 1.55 -16.98
CA GLU A 8 0.46 2.00 -16.11
C GLU A 8 -0.03 2.79 -14.89
N ASN A 9 -1.05 3.63 -15.09
CA ASN A 9 -1.62 4.49 -14.06
C ASN A 9 -2.71 3.80 -13.20
N LEU A 10 -3.06 2.56 -13.51
CA LEU A 10 -4.16 1.85 -12.88
C LEU A 10 -3.89 1.54 -11.40
N SER A 11 -2.62 1.36 -11.03
CA SER A 11 -2.17 1.19 -9.64
C SER A 11 -2.37 2.46 -8.80
N LEU A 12 -2.08 3.62 -9.37
CA LEU A 12 -2.30 4.93 -8.74
C LEU A 12 -3.79 5.23 -8.61
N TYR A 13 -4.58 4.89 -9.63
CA TYR A 13 -6.03 4.97 -9.56
C TYR A 13 -6.60 4.09 -8.43
N ALA A 14 -6.13 2.84 -8.29
CA ALA A 14 -6.55 1.94 -7.21
C ALA A 14 -6.21 2.47 -5.81
N LEU A 15 -5.12 3.24 -5.67
CA LEU A 15 -4.73 3.90 -4.43
C LEU A 15 -5.46 5.23 -4.18
N GLY A 16 -6.26 5.73 -5.14
CA GLY A 16 -6.86 7.05 -5.08
C GLY A 16 -5.85 8.19 -5.15
N ALA A 17 -4.68 7.95 -5.75
CA ALA A 17 -3.56 8.89 -5.84
C ALA A 17 -3.41 9.53 -7.23
N LEU A 18 -4.34 9.25 -8.14
CA LEU A 18 -4.36 9.80 -9.49
C LEU A 18 -5.00 11.21 -9.49
N ASP A 19 -4.51 12.09 -10.37
CA ASP A 19 -5.08 13.42 -10.56
C ASP A 19 -6.56 13.34 -11.00
N PRO A 20 -7.44 14.29 -10.61
CA PRO A 20 -8.84 14.29 -11.01
C PRO A 20 -9.08 14.19 -12.53
N ASP A 21 -8.26 14.86 -13.36
CA ASP A 21 -8.45 14.84 -14.81
C ASP A 21 -8.15 13.43 -15.37
N SER A 22 -7.02 12.86 -14.96
CA SER A 22 -6.61 11.50 -15.31
C SER A 22 -7.56 10.43 -14.74
N SER A 23 -8.19 10.69 -13.60
CA SER A 23 -9.19 9.79 -13.01
C SER A 23 -10.46 9.72 -13.85
N SER A 24 -10.90 10.85 -14.41
CA SER A 24 -12.05 10.87 -15.33
C SER A 24 -11.76 10.10 -16.61
N GLU A 25 -10.56 10.23 -17.19
CA GLU A 25 -10.15 9.43 -18.34
C GLU A 25 -10.13 7.93 -18.03
N MET A 26 -9.65 7.56 -16.84
CA MET A 26 -9.66 6.17 -16.35
C MET A 26 -11.09 5.63 -16.23
N GLU A 27 -12.00 6.39 -15.62
CA GLU A 27 -13.40 6.02 -15.47
C GLU A 27 -14.09 5.83 -16.82
N GLN A 28 -13.81 6.71 -17.78
CA GLN A 28 -14.31 6.57 -19.16
C GLN A 28 -13.82 5.26 -19.79
N HIS A 29 -12.53 4.94 -19.67
CA HIS A 29 -11.97 3.69 -20.20
C HIS A 29 -12.57 2.44 -19.54
N LEU A 30 -12.74 2.45 -18.22
CA LEU A 30 -13.38 1.35 -17.48
C LEU A 30 -14.86 1.19 -17.86
N SER A 31 -15.56 2.30 -18.11
CA SER A 31 -16.96 2.31 -18.57
C SER A 31 -17.11 1.83 -20.02
N ALA A 32 -16.11 2.08 -20.87
CA ALA A 32 -16.03 1.54 -22.23
C ALA A 32 -15.89 0.01 -22.26
N GLY A 33 -15.59 -0.63 -21.12
CA GLY A 33 -15.71 -2.07 -20.94
C GLY A 33 -14.43 -2.87 -21.18
N CYS A 34 -13.25 -2.25 -21.07
CA CYS A 34 -11.96 -2.94 -21.19
C CYS A 34 -11.84 -4.07 -20.13
N PRO A 35 -11.78 -5.36 -20.53
CA PRO A 35 -11.77 -6.47 -19.58
C PRO A 35 -10.43 -6.58 -18.84
N GLU A 36 -9.32 -6.28 -19.50
CA GLU A 36 -7.97 -6.40 -18.94
C GLU A 36 -7.76 -5.40 -17.78
N CYS A 37 -8.04 -4.12 -18.03
CA CYS A 37 -8.00 -3.09 -16.99
C CYS A 37 -8.95 -3.39 -15.82
N ARG A 38 -10.14 -3.95 -16.07
CA ARG A 38 -11.06 -4.32 -14.99
C ARG A 38 -10.56 -5.49 -14.15
N ILE A 39 -9.89 -6.47 -14.76
CA ILE A 39 -9.27 -7.58 -14.03
C ILE A 39 -8.12 -7.06 -13.19
N LEU A 40 -7.22 -6.28 -13.80
CA LEU A 40 -6.05 -5.73 -13.13
C LEU A 40 -6.44 -4.78 -11.99
N LEU A 41 -7.48 -3.96 -12.18
CA LEU A 41 -8.00 -3.06 -11.15
C LEU A 41 -8.48 -3.83 -9.92
N ARG A 42 -9.18 -4.96 -10.12
CA ARG A 42 -9.62 -5.80 -9.00
C ARG A 42 -8.44 -6.38 -8.22
N GLN A 43 -7.35 -6.75 -8.89
CA GLN A 43 -6.14 -7.26 -8.23
C GLN A 43 -5.47 -6.17 -7.38
N TYR A 44 -5.35 -4.95 -7.92
CA TYR A 44 -4.82 -3.84 -7.14
C TYR A 44 -5.74 -3.45 -5.98
N GLN A 45 -7.05 -3.38 -6.20
CA GLN A 45 -8.02 -3.09 -5.13
C GLN A 45 -7.95 -4.13 -4.01
N ALA A 46 -7.84 -5.41 -4.33
CA ALA A 46 -7.66 -6.47 -3.33
C ALA A 46 -6.39 -6.27 -2.49
N THR A 47 -5.32 -5.77 -3.09
CA THR A 47 -4.08 -5.43 -2.35
C THR A 47 -4.27 -4.19 -1.49
N VAL A 48 -4.92 -3.15 -2.04
CA VAL A 48 -5.17 -1.88 -1.34
C VAL A 48 -6.08 -2.09 -0.13
N THR A 49 -7.05 -3.01 -0.18
CA THR A 49 -7.91 -3.34 0.96
C THR A 49 -7.17 -3.97 2.13
N GLU A 50 -6.00 -4.57 1.89
CA GLU A 50 -5.17 -5.18 2.94
C GLU A 50 -4.23 -4.18 3.63
N LEU A 51 -3.87 -3.09 2.93
CA LEU A 51 -2.92 -2.08 3.45
C LEU A 51 -3.31 -1.51 4.82
N PRO A 52 -4.59 -1.16 5.11
CA PRO A 52 -4.98 -0.63 6.42
C PRO A 52 -4.67 -1.56 7.60
N TYR A 53 -4.66 -2.89 7.39
CA TYR A 53 -4.38 -3.86 8.44
C TYR A 53 -2.89 -3.95 8.80
N ALA A 54 -2.00 -3.42 7.95
CA ALA A 54 -0.58 -3.29 8.27
C ALA A 54 -0.28 -2.10 9.20
N LEU A 55 -1.24 -1.18 9.37
CA LEU A 55 -1.09 -0.04 10.27
C LEU A 55 -1.51 -0.39 11.71
N PRO A 56 -0.92 0.26 12.73
CA PRO A 56 -1.38 0.11 14.10
C PRO A 56 -2.83 0.61 14.24
N SER A 57 -3.66 -0.17 14.94
CA SER A 57 -5.05 0.20 15.22
C SER A 57 -5.13 1.48 16.04
N GLN A 58 -5.90 2.45 15.55
CA GLN A 58 -6.17 3.71 16.27
C GLN A 58 -7.61 3.72 16.79
N ALA A 59 -7.77 4.09 18.06
CA ALA A 59 -9.09 4.17 18.67
C ALA A 59 -9.88 5.37 18.08
N PRO A 60 -11.08 5.14 17.52
CA PRO A 60 -11.91 6.22 17.01
C PRO A 60 -12.51 7.06 18.16
N PRO A 61 -12.90 8.33 17.92
CA PRO A 61 -13.62 9.14 18.91
C PRO A 61 -14.91 8.46 19.36
N SER A 62 -15.20 8.48 20.67
CA SER A 62 -16.35 7.77 21.27
C SER A 62 -17.72 8.21 20.71
N ALA A 63 -17.83 9.47 20.28
CA ALA A 63 -19.03 10.03 19.66
C ALA A 63 -19.21 9.66 18.17
N LEU A 64 -18.22 9.04 17.51
CA LEU A 64 -18.29 8.76 16.08
C LEU A 64 -19.40 7.74 15.76
N LYS A 65 -19.52 6.69 16.58
CA LYS A 65 -20.52 5.65 16.39
C LYS A 65 -21.95 6.20 16.49
N SER A 66 -22.23 7.03 17.49
CA SER A 66 -23.57 7.63 17.64
C SER A 66 -23.90 8.59 16.49
N ARG A 67 -22.93 9.37 16.02
CA ARG A 67 -23.10 10.24 14.84
C ARG A 67 -23.43 9.46 13.57
N ILE A 68 -22.72 8.36 13.29
CA ILE A 68 -22.98 7.51 12.12
C ILE A 68 -24.37 6.87 12.23
N MET A 69 -24.71 6.31 13.40
CA MET A 69 -26.02 5.67 13.61
C MET A 69 -27.17 6.67 13.49
N ALA A 70 -27.00 7.90 13.98
CA ALA A 70 -27.98 8.97 13.81
C ALA A 70 -28.14 9.37 12.33
N ALA A 71 -27.04 9.45 11.56
CA ALA A 71 -27.09 9.75 10.13
C ALA A 71 -27.82 8.65 9.33
N LEU A 72 -27.68 7.37 9.72
CA LEU A 72 -28.39 6.25 9.11
C LEU A 72 -29.87 6.16 9.53
N SER A 73 -30.22 6.62 10.74
CA SER A 73 -31.58 6.50 11.30
C SER A 73 -32.45 7.73 11.04
N GLY A 74 -31.87 8.84 10.59
CA GLY A 74 -32.63 10.02 10.21
C GLY A 74 -33.42 9.78 8.92
N PRO A 75 -34.59 10.42 8.71
CA PRO A 75 -35.13 10.53 7.37
C PRO A 75 -34.04 11.15 6.50
N ALA A 76 -33.91 10.68 5.25
CA ALA A 76 -32.96 11.23 4.28
C ALA A 76 -33.28 12.72 4.07
N ALA A 77 -32.76 13.55 4.96
CA ALA A 77 -32.85 14.99 4.89
C ALA A 77 -31.82 15.38 3.84
N SER A 78 -32.32 15.37 2.60
CA SER A 78 -31.86 16.22 1.53
C SER A 78 -31.31 17.52 2.11
N THR A 79 -30.12 17.88 1.67
CA THR A 79 -29.47 19.18 1.81
C THR A 79 -30.49 20.31 2.02
N ALA A 80 -30.74 20.64 3.29
CA ALA A 80 -31.45 21.84 3.69
C ALA A 80 -30.56 22.54 4.71
N SER A 81 -29.64 23.33 4.17
CA SER A 81 -29.26 24.57 4.83
C SER A 81 -30.54 25.35 5.16
N LEU A 82 -30.62 25.89 6.38
CA LEU A 82 -31.43 27.03 6.90
C LEU A 82 -31.71 26.77 8.39
N GLY A 83 -31.25 27.55 9.37
CA GLY A 83 -30.50 28.80 9.31
C GLY A 83 -29.82 29.10 10.65
N VAL A 84 -28.72 29.85 10.56
CA VAL A 84 -28.10 30.55 11.68
C VAL A 84 -28.44 32.03 11.49
N ASP A 85 -28.99 32.65 12.53
CA ASP A 85 -29.31 34.07 12.59
C ASP A 85 -28.09 34.99 12.31
N LYS A 86 -28.38 36.12 11.66
CA LYS A 86 -27.52 37.22 11.14
C LYS A 86 -27.18 38.26 12.25
N PRO A 87 -26.22 39.24 12.13
CA PRO A 87 -24.89 39.36 11.47
C PRO A 87 -23.74 39.92 12.39
N ALA A 88 -22.46 39.86 11.95
CA ALA A 88 -21.48 40.95 12.09
C ALA A 88 -20.23 40.76 11.18
N SER A 89 -20.26 41.43 10.00
CA SER A 89 -19.18 41.99 9.16
C SER A 89 -17.98 41.16 8.64
N PRO A 90 -17.39 41.59 7.49
CA PRO A 90 -17.00 40.67 6.43
C PRO A 90 -15.48 40.53 6.25
N VAL A 91 -15.06 39.35 5.80
CA VAL A 91 -13.85 39.20 4.97
C VAL A 91 -14.33 38.78 3.58
N PRO A 92 -14.02 39.53 2.51
CA PRO A 92 -14.41 39.14 1.16
C PRO A 92 -13.58 37.93 0.73
N ILE A 93 -14.21 36.76 0.68
CA ILE A 93 -13.67 35.62 -0.07
C ILE A 93 -14.02 35.88 -1.54
N PRO A 94 -13.04 35.87 -2.47
CA PRO A 94 -13.34 36.00 -3.89
C PRO A 94 -14.30 34.89 -4.31
N THR A 95 -15.44 35.30 -4.88
CA THR A 95 -16.46 34.41 -5.42
C THR A 95 -15.86 33.66 -6.61
N ALA A 96 -15.73 32.33 -6.49
CA ALA A 96 -15.44 31.48 -7.64
C ALA A 96 -16.57 31.64 -8.69
N PRO A 97 -16.26 31.66 -9.99
CA PRO A 97 -17.25 31.80 -11.05
C PRO A 97 -18.28 30.66 -11.00
N PRO A 98 -19.56 30.92 -11.29
CA PRO A 98 -20.60 29.91 -11.31
C PRO A 98 -20.51 29.12 -12.63
N ASP A 99 -19.55 28.21 -12.73
CA ASP A 99 -19.60 27.14 -13.73
C ASP A 99 -18.71 25.98 -13.30
N LEU A 100 -19.01 25.42 -12.13
CA LEU A 100 -18.65 24.05 -11.82
C LEU A 100 -19.96 23.27 -11.78
N ALA A 101 -20.26 22.63 -12.90
CA ALA A 101 -21.17 21.51 -12.93
C ALA A 101 -20.84 20.61 -11.75
N THR A 102 -21.84 20.36 -10.90
CA THR A 102 -21.79 19.33 -9.86
C THR A 102 -21.08 18.11 -10.44
N PRO A 103 -19.98 17.60 -9.84
CA PRO A 103 -19.44 16.33 -10.30
C PRO A 103 -20.58 15.31 -10.22
N PRO A 104 -20.83 14.49 -11.26
CA PRO A 104 -21.77 13.39 -11.08
C PRO A 104 -21.26 12.60 -9.88
N ALA A 105 -22.14 12.39 -8.90
CA ALA A 105 -21.86 11.54 -7.75
C ALA A 105 -21.17 10.29 -8.29
N SER A 106 -19.89 10.12 -7.94
CA SER A 106 -19.04 9.08 -8.47
C SER A 106 -19.74 7.74 -8.28
N SER A 107 -20.30 7.22 -9.37
CA SER A 107 -21.22 6.10 -9.40
C SER A 107 -20.52 4.76 -9.18
N TRP A 108 -19.21 4.77 -8.94
CA TRP A 108 -18.45 3.55 -8.65
C TRP A 108 -18.69 3.03 -7.24
N ILE A 109 -19.26 3.83 -6.33
CA ILE A 109 -19.87 3.34 -5.07
C ILE A 109 -21.36 3.10 -5.30
N THR A 110 -21.73 2.45 -6.41
CA THR A 110 -22.82 1.48 -6.29
C THR A 110 -22.23 0.30 -5.54
N LEU A 111 -22.49 0.21 -4.23
CA LEU A 111 -22.82 -1.11 -3.70
C LEU A 111 -24.06 -1.57 -4.49
N ASN A 112 -23.85 -2.12 -5.68
CA ASN A 112 -24.80 -3.00 -6.34
C ASN A 112 -24.80 -4.26 -5.48
N LEU A 113 -25.41 -4.15 -4.29
CA LEU A 113 -26.01 -5.27 -3.64
C LEU A 113 -27.11 -5.70 -4.63
N PRO A 114 -27.06 -6.92 -5.17
CA PRO A 114 -28.18 -7.43 -5.94
C PRO A 114 -29.42 -7.26 -5.06
N GLU A 115 -30.44 -6.55 -5.55
CA GLU A 115 -31.76 -6.54 -4.92
C GLU A 115 -32.34 -7.95 -5.10
N GLU A 116 -31.82 -8.88 -4.31
CA GLU A 116 -32.30 -10.24 -4.23
C GLU A 116 -33.71 -10.13 -3.64
N SER A 117 -34.70 -10.44 -4.46
CA SER A 117 -36.11 -10.52 -4.08
C SER A 117 -36.25 -11.20 -2.72
N LEU A 118 -36.69 -10.44 -1.70
CA LEU A 118 -36.92 -10.94 -0.36
C LEU A 118 -37.72 -12.25 -0.44
N PRO A 119 -37.15 -13.40 -0.05
CA PRO A 119 -37.92 -14.63 0.02
C PRO A 119 -39.04 -14.44 1.04
N GLN A 120 -40.26 -14.83 0.64
CA GLN A 120 -41.44 -14.74 1.48
C GLN A 120 -41.17 -15.33 2.87
N ARG A 121 -41.57 -14.57 3.90
CA ARG A 121 -41.42 -14.95 5.31
C ARG A 121 -42.03 -16.34 5.55
N PRO A 122 -41.24 -17.38 5.86
CA PRO A 122 -41.80 -18.69 6.15
C PRO A 122 -42.61 -18.64 7.46
N PRO A 123 -43.66 -19.47 7.58
CA PRO A 123 -44.52 -19.49 8.76
C PRO A 123 -43.75 -19.85 10.04
N GLY A 124 -44.25 -19.30 11.14
CA GLY A 124 -43.60 -19.15 12.44
C GLY A 124 -42.85 -20.35 13.02
N ARG A 125 -41.64 -20.05 13.52
CA ARG A 125 -41.02 -20.43 14.81
C ARG A 125 -41.05 -21.89 15.33
N LYS A 126 -41.62 -22.86 14.61
CA LYS A 126 -41.56 -24.29 14.96
C LYS A 126 -40.65 -25.12 14.03
N VAL A 127 -40.13 -24.52 12.96
CA VAL A 127 -39.30 -25.23 11.95
C VAL A 127 -37.82 -25.32 12.35
N LEU A 128 -37.34 -24.49 13.29
CA LEU A 128 -35.92 -24.49 13.68
C LEU A 128 -35.53 -25.79 14.42
N GLY A 129 -36.43 -26.37 15.22
CA GLY A 129 -36.16 -27.65 15.90
C GLY A 129 -36.15 -28.85 14.95
N ALA A 130 -37.07 -28.86 13.97
CA ALA A 130 -37.18 -29.94 12.99
C ALA A 130 -35.98 -29.99 12.02
N TRP A 131 -35.46 -28.83 11.59
CA TRP A 131 -34.25 -28.80 10.76
C TRP A 131 -33.01 -29.22 11.54
N GLN A 132 -32.93 -28.89 12.83
CA GLN A 132 -31.83 -29.27 13.70
C GLN A 132 -31.77 -30.79 13.96
N GLU A 133 -32.93 -31.45 14.04
CA GLU A 133 -33.01 -32.92 14.10
C GLU A 133 -32.69 -33.57 12.75
N GLN A 134 -33.07 -32.94 11.63
CA GLN A 134 -32.79 -33.44 10.29
C GLN A 134 -31.31 -33.32 9.88
N VAL A 135 -30.60 -32.29 10.34
CA VAL A 135 -29.15 -32.16 10.14
C VAL A 135 -28.36 -33.08 11.08
N ARG A 136 -28.88 -33.38 12.28
CA ARG A 136 -28.26 -34.37 13.19
C ARG A 136 -28.43 -35.81 12.70
N ALA A 137 -29.47 -36.08 11.91
CA ALA A 137 -29.69 -37.37 11.24
C ALA A 137 -28.94 -37.49 9.89
N ALA A 138 -28.46 -36.39 9.32
CA ALA A 138 -27.66 -36.37 8.09
C ALA A 138 -26.19 -36.73 8.38
N SER A 139 -25.97 -38.04 8.48
CA SER A 139 -24.75 -38.81 8.20
C SER A 139 -23.39 -38.27 8.74
N PRO A 140 -22.72 -39.01 9.66
CA PRO A 140 -21.35 -38.71 10.13
C PRO A 140 -20.25 -38.48 9.04
N PRO A 141 -20.33 -38.97 7.79
CA PRO A 141 -19.31 -38.67 6.77
C PRO A 141 -19.11 -37.18 6.45
N LEU A 142 -20.13 -36.33 6.51
CA LEU A 142 -19.99 -34.91 6.12
C LEU A 142 -19.20 -34.09 7.16
N ALA A 143 -19.32 -34.44 8.43
CA ALA A 143 -18.54 -33.80 9.49
C ALA A 143 -17.03 -34.15 9.38
N ALA A 144 -16.71 -35.39 9.03
CA ALA A 144 -15.33 -35.82 8.82
C ALA A 144 -14.70 -35.15 7.58
N ALA A 145 -15.47 -35.00 6.49
CA ALA A 145 -15.00 -34.34 5.27
C ALA A 145 -14.67 -32.85 5.50
N LEU A 146 -15.51 -32.12 6.25
CA LEU A 146 -15.24 -30.72 6.62
C LEU A 146 -14.04 -30.59 7.56
N GLY A 147 -13.89 -31.50 8.52
CA GLY A 147 -12.72 -31.54 9.40
C GLY A 147 -11.41 -31.75 8.62
N ALA A 148 -11.40 -32.68 7.66
CA ALA A 148 -10.25 -32.91 6.80
C ALA A 148 -9.92 -31.70 5.90
N LEU A 149 -10.94 -31.02 5.38
CA LEU A 149 -10.76 -29.80 4.58
C LEU A 149 -10.14 -28.67 5.42
N LEU A 150 -10.64 -28.44 6.63
CA LEU A 150 -10.11 -27.39 7.51
C LEU A 150 -8.67 -27.67 7.94
N LEU A 151 -8.32 -28.94 8.21
CA LEU A 151 -6.93 -29.34 8.48
C LEU A 151 -6.04 -29.17 7.24
N GLY A 152 -6.54 -29.49 6.04
CA GLY A 152 -5.82 -29.29 4.79
C GLY A 152 -5.56 -27.81 4.50
N VAL A 153 -6.56 -26.95 4.63
CA VAL A 153 -6.43 -25.49 4.43
C VAL A 153 -5.54 -24.86 5.50
N GLY A 154 -5.72 -25.24 6.77
CA GLY A 154 -4.87 -24.78 7.87
C GLY A 154 -3.41 -25.20 7.70
N GLY A 155 -3.17 -26.44 7.28
CA GLY A 155 -1.83 -26.95 6.96
C GLY A 155 -1.21 -26.25 5.76
N TYR A 156 -1.98 -25.98 4.70
CA TYR A 156 -1.52 -25.25 3.52
C TYR A 156 -1.20 -23.78 3.82
N ALA A 157 -2.03 -23.11 4.63
CA ALA A 157 -1.75 -21.75 5.10
C ALA A 157 -0.47 -21.69 5.95
N ALA A 158 -0.25 -22.66 6.84
CA ALA A 158 0.99 -22.77 7.61
C ALA A 158 2.21 -23.03 6.70
N TYR A 159 2.05 -23.87 5.67
CA TYR A 159 3.10 -24.13 4.68
C TYR A 159 3.43 -22.87 3.85
N LEU A 160 2.43 -22.13 3.40
CA LEU A 160 2.65 -20.85 2.70
C LEU A 160 3.30 -19.81 3.62
N TYR A 161 2.90 -19.75 4.89
CA TYR A 161 3.51 -18.85 5.86
C TYR A 161 5.00 -19.17 6.06
N THR A 162 5.37 -20.43 6.27
CA THR A 162 6.77 -20.81 6.51
C THR A 162 7.67 -20.66 5.29
N THR A 163 7.14 -20.90 4.09
CA THR A 163 7.88 -20.69 2.83
C THR A 163 8.13 -19.21 2.56
N LEU A 164 7.14 -18.35 2.76
CA LEU A 164 7.31 -16.90 2.64
C LEU A 164 8.27 -16.32 3.71
N GLU A 165 8.24 -16.85 4.93
CA GLU A 165 9.17 -16.44 5.99
C GLU A 165 10.63 -16.83 5.67
N ALA A 166 10.83 -18.01 5.05
CA ALA A 166 12.13 -18.47 4.59
C ALA A 166 12.72 -17.57 3.48
N GLU A 167 11.89 -17.13 2.53
CA GLU A 167 12.30 -16.18 1.49
C GLU A 167 12.65 -14.80 2.08
N ARG A 168 11.85 -14.29 3.03
CA ARG A 168 12.12 -13.01 3.70
C ARG A 168 13.45 -13.03 4.46
N THR A 169 13.74 -14.10 5.20
CA THR A 169 14.98 -14.24 5.97
C THR A 169 16.20 -14.43 5.09
N ALA A 170 16.09 -15.16 3.98
CA ALA A 170 17.15 -15.29 2.98
C ALA A 170 17.55 -13.92 2.41
N THR A 171 16.58 -13.09 1.99
CA THR A 171 16.89 -11.74 1.48
C THR A 171 17.48 -10.81 2.54
N ALA A 172 17.13 -10.98 3.82
CA ALA A 172 17.70 -10.19 4.90
C ALA A 172 19.18 -10.55 5.13
N LEU A 173 19.52 -11.84 5.13
CA LEU A 173 20.89 -12.32 5.28
C LEU A 173 21.76 -11.91 4.09
N ASP A 174 21.26 -12.03 2.86
CA ASP A 174 21.98 -11.61 1.66
C ASP A 174 22.32 -10.11 1.67
N ARG A 175 21.37 -9.26 2.12
CA ARG A 175 21.63 -7.82 2.30
C ARG A 175 22.68 -7.56 3.37
N ALA A 176 22.66 -8.30 4.48
CA ALA A 176 23.66 -8.17 5.54
C ALA A 176 25.06 -8.57 5.06
N VAL A 177 25.17 -9.67 4.31
CA VAL A 177 26.42 -10.12 3.69
C VAL A 177 26.93 -9.09 2.68
N ALA A 178 26.06 -8.56 1.83
CA ALA A 178 26.41 -7.51 0.87
C ALA A 178 26.85 -6.21 1.56
N ALA A 179 26.21 -5.82 2.66
CA ALA A 179 26.62 -4.66 3.45
C ALA A 179 28.00 -4.85 4.09
N LYS A 180 28.28 -6.02 4.65
CA LYS A 180 29.60 -6.37 5.19
C LYS A 180 30.69 -6.32 4.10
N ALA A 181 30.43 -6.91 2.94
CA ALA A 181 31.37 -6.89 1.82
C ALA A 181 31.70 -5.45 1.36
N LYS A 182 30.70 -4.55 1.34
CA LYS A 182 30.92 -3.13 1.02
C LYS A 182 31.84 -2.44 2.03
N LEU A 183 31.70 -2.73 3.32
CA LEU A 183 32.58 -2.17 4.36
C LEU A 183 34.02 -2.68 4.20
N GLU A 184 34.20 -3.97 3.92
CA GLU A 184 35.54 -4.54 3.66
C GLU A 184 36.20 -3.93 2.43
N ILE A 185 35.44 -3.71 1.34
CA ILE A 185 35.94 -3.03 0.14
C ILE A 185 36.34 -1.58 0.46
N ALA A 186 35.53 -0.86 1.23
CA ALA A 186 35.84 0.51 1.63
C ALA A 186 37.11 0.58 2.50
N ASP A 187 37.31 -0.38 3.41
CA ASP A 187 38.51 -0.48 4.24
C ASP A 187 39.76 -0.77 3.39
N LEU A 188 39.70 -1.75 2.49
CA LEU A 188 40.81 -2.07 1.58
C LEU A 188 41.19 -0.88 0.69
N LYS A 189 40.20 -0.12 0.23
CA LYS A 189 40.44 1.11 -0.54
C LYS A 189 41.21 2.13 0.29
N ARG A 190 40.82 2.34 1.55
CA ARG A 190 41.50 3.24 2.47
C ARG A 190 42.95 2.81 2.72
N GLN A 191 43.18 1.51 2.94
CA GLN A 191 44.53 0.97 3.09
C GLN A 191 45.39 1.20 1.83
N LEU A 192 44.80 1.07 0.63
CA LEU A 192 45.50 1.34 -0.62
C LEU A 192 45.88 2.83 -0.76
N GLU A 193 44.96 3.74 -0.42
CA GLU A 193 45.22 5.18 -0.43
C GLU A 193 46.34 5.55 0.56
N ASP A 194 46.32 4.99 1.77
CA ASP A 194 47.37 5.20 2.78
C ASP A 194 48.74 4.68 2.30
N LYS A 195 48.77 3.49 1.67
CA LYS A 195 50.00 2.93 1.10
C LYS A 195 50.55 3.78 -0.05
N GLN A 196 49.67 4.31 -0.90
CA GLN A 196 50.06 5.22 -1.99
C GLN A 196 50.63 6.53 -1.42
N ALA A 197 49.99 7.09 -0.39
CA ALA A 197 50.49 8.28 0.31
C ALA A 197 51.88 8.03 0.95
N ALA A 198 52.09 6.86 1.55
CA ALA A 198 53.39 6.50 2.12
C ALA A 198 54.50 6.36 1.06
N LEU A 199 54.20 5.72 -0.08
CA LEU A 199 55.16 5.57 -1.19
C LEU A 199 55.53 6.92 -1.82
N THR A 200 54.55 7.81 -2.01
CA THR A 200 54.81 9.16 -2.51
C THR A 200 55.64 9.97 -1.50
N GLY A 201 55.35 9.86 -0.20
CA GLY A 201 56.17 10.42 0.87
C GLY A 201 57.63 9.98 0.80
N ALA A 202 57.88 8.67 0.76
CA ALA A 202 59.24 8.12 0.65
C ALA A 202 59.97 8.59 -0.63
N THR A 203 59.25 8.72 -1.75
CA THR A 203 59.81 9.24 -3.01
C THR A 203 60.22 10.71 -2.89
N THR A 204 59.44 11.53 -2.18
CA THR A 204 59.82 12.93 -1.94
C THR A 204 61.02 13.06 -1.01
N GLU A 205 61.16 12.16 -0.05
CA GLU A 205 62.28 12.14 0.89
C GLU A 205 63.59 11.75 0.21
N THR A 206 63.58 10.72 -0.64
CA THR A 206 64.75 10.35 -1.44
C THR A 206 65.14 11.47 -2.41
N LYS A 207 64.17 12.14 -3.05
CA LYS A 207 64.45 13.30 -3.91
C LYS A 207 65.13 14.43 -3.14
N ARG A 208 64.63 14.79 -1.94
CA ARG A 208 65.28 15.80 -1.09
C ARG A 208 66.70 15.40 -0.68
N ALA A 209 66.92 14.14 -0.33
CA ALA A 209 68.25 13.65 0.05
C ALA A 209 69.25 13.77 -1.11
N VAL A 210 68.82 13.46 -2.34
CA VAL A 210 69.63 13.63 -3.55
C VAL A 210 69.95 15.11 -3.83
N GLU A 211 68.97 16.00 -3.71
CA GLU A 211 69.18 17.45 -3.87
C GLU A 211 70.16 18.01 -2.82
N ALA A 212 70.08 17.56 -1.57
CA ALA A 212 71.00 17.95 -0.49
C ALA A 212 72.44 17.45 -0.74
N LEU A 213 72.61 16.27 -1.34
CA LEU A 213 73.94 15.78 -1.74
C LEU A 213 74.51 16.57 -2.93
N GLY A 214 73.66 16.98 -3.87
CA GLY A 214 74.07 17.84 -4.98
C GLY A 214 74.63 19.20 -4.52
N THR A 215 73.94 19.85 -3.58
CA THR A 215 74.37 21.16 -3.05
C THR A 215 75.65 21.07 -2.24
N THR A 216 75.85 20.00 -1.45
CA THR A 216 77.10 19.79 -0.71
C THR A 216 78.29 19.52 -1.64
N HIS A 217 78.10 18.79 -2.74
CA HIS A 217 79.14 18.61 -3.75
C HIS A 217 79.52 19.93 -4.45
N GLU A 218 78.55 20.78 -4.76
CA GLU A 218 78.80 22.09 -5.39
C GLU A 218 79.57 23.05 -4.47
N LEU A 219 79.32 22.99 -3.15
CA LEU A 219 80.06 23.76 -2.15
C LEU A 219 81.51 23.27 -1.97
N LEU A 220 81.78 21.97 -2.12
CA LEU A 220 83.15 21.41 -2.01
C LEU A 220 84.00 21.64 -3.27
N ALA A 221 83.39 21.93 -4.42
CA ALA A 221 84.09 22.15 -5.68
C ALA A 221 84.57 23.61 -5.89
N ARG A 222 84.31 24.50 -4.94
CA ARG A 222 84.59 25.94 -5.00
C ARG A 222 85.67 26.34 -4.01
#